data_AF-A0A2K4ZPJ2-F1
#
_entry.id   AF-A0A2K4ZPJ2-F1
#
_cell.length_a   1.000
_cell.length_b   1.000
_cell.length_c   1.000
_cell.angle_alpha   90.00
_cell.angle_beta   90.00
_cell.angle_gamma   90.00
#
_symmetry.space_group_name_H-M   'P 1'
#
loop_
_entity.id
_entity.type
_entity.pdbx_description
1 polymer ?
#
loop_
_entity_poly.entity_id
_entity_poly.type
_entity_poly.pdbx_seq_one_letter_code
_entity_poly.pdbx_strand_id
1 'polypeptide(L)'
;MEKQELEVCINAYGKALYSFCRQLAGNRQEADELYQDTFLRAMELSEKVDYTGNPKSYLLSVALRIWKNRKRKFAWRKRIADMQPIVEGQDVESVASTEPSPEEQVNNFSESQ
;
A
#
# COMPACT_ATOMS: atom_id res chain seq x y z
N MET A 1 -4.21 26.06 14.55
CA MET A 1 -5.58 26.27 14.06
C MET A 1 -6.53 26.01 15.19
N GLU A 2 -7.22 27.03 15.68
CA GLU A 2 -8.26 26.85 16.70
C GLU A 2 -9.55 26.28 16.10
N LYS A 3 -10.45 25.75 16.94
CA LYS A 3 -11.72 25.14 16.51
C LYS A 3 -12.55 26.08 15.62
N GLN A 4 -12.56 27.37 15.93
CA GLN A 4 -13.35 28.36 15.19
C GLN A 4 -12.78 28.63 13.80
N GLU A 5 -11.45 28.62 13.65
CA GLU A 5 -10.79 28.75 12.35
C GLU A 5 -11.05 27.52 11.46
N LEU A 6 -11.12 26.33 12.06
CA LEU A 6 -11.50 25.10 11.37
C LEU A 6 -12.92 25.18 10.81
N GLU A 7 -13.90 25.65 11.60
CA GLU A 7 -15.29 25.78 11.15
C GLU A 7 -15.40 26.74 9.96
N VAL A 8 -14.71 27.89 10.01
CA VAL A 8 -14.63 28.84 8.89
C VAL A 8 -14.01 28.18 7.67
N CYS A 9 -12.95 27.41 7.86
CA CYS A 9 -12.26 26.69 6.79
C CYS A 9 -13.14 25.61 6.13
N ILE A 10 -13.85 24.81 6.93
CA ILE A 10 -14.80 23.81 6.45
C ILE A 10 -15.93 24.48 5.66
N ASN A 11 -16.46 25.59 6.18
CA ASN A 11 -17.50 26.34 5.48
C ASN A 11 -17.00 26.92 4.15
N ALA A 12 -15.76 27.42 4.11
CA ALA A 12 -15.18 28.02 2.91
C ALA A 12 -14.77 26.99 1.84
N TYR A 13 -14.18 25.86 2.24
CA TYR A 13 -13.50 24.93 1.32
C TYR A 13 -14.01 23.50 1.37
N GLY A 14 -14.80 23.12 2.37
CA GLY A 14 -15.23 21.75 2.62
C GLY A 14 -15.93 21.11 1.43
N LYS A 15 -16.88 21.80 0.78
CA LYS A 15 -17.57 21.26 -0.40
C LYS A 15 -16.62 20.96 -1.57
N ALA A 16 -15.71 21.89 -1.87
CA ALA A 16 -14.74 21.72 -2.95
C ALA A 16 -13.73 20.60 -2.63
N LEU A 17 -13.24 20.56 -1.38
CA LEU A 17 -12.34 19.52 -0.91
C LEU A 17 -13.00 18.14 -0.94
N TYR A 18 -14.25 18.03 -0.49
CA TYR A 18 -14.99 16.77 -0.52
C TYR A 18 -15.20 16.27 -1.95
N SER A 19 -15.57 17.16 -2.88
CA SER A 19 -15.67 16.82 -4.30
C SER A 19 -14.35 16.29 -4.85
N PHE A 20 -13.23 16.90 -4.46
CA PHE A 20 -11.89 16.44 -4.85
C PHE A 20 -11.57 15.07 -4.24
N CYS A 21 -11.89 14.83 -2.97
CA CYS A 21 -11.73 13.53 -2.32
C CYS A 21 -12.55 12.44 -3.02
N ARG A 22 -13.80 12.74 -3.41
CA ARG A 22 -14.65 11.83 -4.20
C ARG A 22 -14.04 11.47 -5.55
N GLN A 23 -13.42 12.44 -6.24
CA GLN A 23 -12.73 12.21 -7.49
C GLN A 23 -11.47 11.34 -7.33
N LEU A 24 -10.73 11.51 -6.23
CA LEU A 24 -9.55 10.71 -5.93
C LEU A 24 -9.89 9.26 -5.52
N ALA A 25 -10.84 9.12 -4.60
CA ALA A 25 -11.15 7.87 -3.93
C ALA A 25 -12.06 6.93 -4.74
N GLY A 26 -12.91 7.48 -5.61
CA GLY A 26 -13.81 6.71 -6.48
C GLY A 26 -15.02 6.09 -5.77
N ASN A 27 -15.04 6.01 -4.45
CA ASN A 27 -16.18 5.57 -3.65
C ASN A 27 -16.43 6.51 -2.46
N ARG A 28 -17.63 6.44 -1.88
CA ARG A 28 -18.05 7.35 -0.81
C ARG A 28 -17.25 7.13 0.48
N GLN A 29 -17.08 5.89 0.91
CA GLN A 29 -16.45 5.55 2.18
C GLN A 29 -15.01 6.08 2.25
N GLU A 30 -14.19 5.76 1.25
CA GLU A 30 -12.82 6.23 1.17
C GLU A 30 -12.72 7.76 1.04
N ALA A 31 -13.70 8.39 0.39
CA ALA A 31 -13.75 9.85 0.29
C ALA A 31 -14.10 10.51 1.64
N ASP A 32 -15.06 9.95 2.38
CA ASP A 32 -15.46 10.42 3.71
C ASP A 32 -14.26 10.31 4.67
N GLU A 33 -13.52 9.20 4.64
CA GLU A 33 -12.29 9.02 5.41
C GLU A 33 -11.16 9.96 4.97
N LEU A 34 -10.91 10.10 3.66
CA LEU A 34 -9.86 10.99 3.14
C LEU A 34 -10.13 12.45 3.50
N TYR A 35 -11.40 12.86 3.46
CA TYR A 35 -11.83 14.20 3.84
C TYR A 35 -11.54 14.50 5.31
N GLN A 36 -11.90 13.57 6.20
CA GLN A 36 -11.64 13.69 7.64
C GLN A 36 -10.13 13.75 7.93
N ASP A 37 -9.36 12.81 7.38
CA ASP A 37 -7.90 12.77 7.55
C ASP A 37 -7.23 14.05 7.05
N THR A 38 -7.76 14.67 6.00
CA THR A 38 -7.20 15.91 5.44
C THR A 38 -7.32 17.06 6.42
N PHE A 39 -8.50 17.26 7.02
CA PHE A 39 -8.69 18.33 8.00
C PHE A 39 -7.89 18.06 9.27
N LEU A 40 -7.90 16.81 9.76
CA LEU A 40 -7.09 16.44 10.92
C LEU A 40 -5.61 16.75 10.67
N ARG A 41 -5.09 16.37 9.51
CA ARG A 41 -3.69 16.61 9.18
C ARG A 41 -3.36 18.08 8.97
N ALA A 42 -4.29 18.85 8.39
CA ALA A 42 -4.12 20.29 8.22
C ALA A 42 -4.07 21.01 9.58
N MET A 43 -4.88 20.58 10.55
CA MET A 43 -4.84 21.12 11.91
C MET A 43 -3.51 20.84 12.60
N GLU A 44 -3.03 19.60 12.56
CA GLU A 44 -1.75 19.20 13.17
C GLU A 44 -0.54 19.98 12.62
N LEU A 45 -0.61 20.42 11.37
CA LEU A 45 0.47 21.10 10.68
C LEU A 45 0.29 22.62 10.60
N SER A 46 -0.87 23.14 11.00
CA SER A 46 -1.21 24.55 10.88
C SER A 46 -0.27 25.50 11.66
N GLU A 47 0.39 25.02 12.71
CA GLU A 47 1.39 25.79 13.47
C GLU A 47 2.76 25.81 12.78
N LYS A 48 3.02 24.86 11.89
CA LYS A 48 4.34 24.63 11.27
C LYS A 48 4.42 25.11 9.82
N VAL A 49 3.26 25.35 9.20
CA VAL A 49 3.16 25.73 7.79
C VAL A 49 2.29 26.96 7.69
N ASP A 50 2.78 27.96 6.95
CA ASP A 50 1.99 29.15 6.64
C ASP A 50 0.77 28.76 5.79
N TYR A 51 -0.37 28.73 6.45
CA TYR A 51 -1.67 28.42 5.88
C TYR A 51 -2.35 29.67 5.25
N THR A 52 -1.84 30.87 5.53
CA THR A 52 -2.55 32.13 5.25
C THR A 52 -2.52 32.52 3.78
N GLY A 53 -1.48 32.14 3.03
CA GLY A 53 -1.32 32.53 1.63
C GLY A 53 -2.27 31.84 0.64
N ASN A 54 -2.47 30.52 0.76
CA ASN A 54 -3.38 29.77 -0.12
C ASN A 54 -3.98 28.54 0.58
N PRO A 55 -4.95 28.75 1.48
CA PRO A 55 -5.53 27.69 2.31
C PRO A 55 -6.19 26.57 1.50
N LYS A 56 -6.80 26.91 0.36
CA LYS A 56 -7.45 25.94 -0.53
C LYS A 56 -6.43 24.99 -1.16
N SER A 57 -5.39 25.53 -1.81
CA SER A 57 -4.36 24.71 -2.46
C SER A 57 -3.59 23.85 -1.45
N TYR A 58 -3.38 24.36 -0.23
CA TYR A 58 -2.80 23.59 0.85
C TYR A 58 -3.64 22.35 1.19
N LEU A 59 -4.94 22.52 1.45
CA LEU A 59 -5.84 21.40 1.76
C LEU A 59 -5.88 20.35 0.64
N LEU A 60 -5.99 20.80 -0.62
CA LEU A 60 -5.97 19.89 -1.77
C LEU A 60 -4.65 19.11 -1.86
N SER A 61 -3.53 19.77 -1.56
CA SER A 61 -2.20 19.14 -1.56
C SER A 61 -2.07 18.10 -0.45
N VAL A 62 -2.61 18.39 0.74
CA VAL A 62 -2.65 17.44 1.87
C VAL A 62 -3.47 16.21 1.50
N ALA A 63 -4.70 16.38 0.98
CA ALA A 63 -5.55 15.27 0.54
C ALA A 63 -4.85 14.40 -0.52
N LEU A 64 -4.26 15.04 -1.54
CA LEU A 64 -3.53 14.33 -2.60
C LEU A 64 -2.35 13.52 -2.04
N ARG A 65 -1.62 14.07 -1.06
CA ARG A 65 -0.48 13.40 -0.44
C ARG A 65 -0.91 12.19 0.37
N ILE A 66 -1.97 12.32 1.16
CA ILE A 66 -2.56 11.21 1.94
C ILE A 66 -2.99 10.10 0.99
N TRP A 67 -3.75 10.44 -0.06
CA TRP A 67 -4.23 9.46 -1.03
C TRP A 67 -3.10 8.71 -1.75
N LYS A 68 -2.09 9.44 -2.25
CA LYS A 68 -0.90 8.81 -2.87
C LYS A 68 -0.19 7.86 -1.92
N ASN A 69 -0.09 8.23 -0.63
CA ASN A 69 0.52 7.38 0.38
C ASN A 69 -0.30 6.09 0.63
N ARG A 70 -1.63 6.21 0.72
CA ARG A 70 -2.54 5.05 0.84
C ARG A 70 -2.39 4.11 -0.35
N LYS A 71 -2.43 4.63 -1.58
CA LYS A 71 -2.25 3.84 -2.82
C LYS A 71 -0.90 3.13 -2.86
N ARG A 72 0.18 3.80 -2.43
CA ARG A 72 1.52 3.19 -2.33
C ARG A 72 1.53 2.05 -1.31
N LYS A 73 0.98 2.27 -0.11
CA LYS A 73 0.88 1.23 0.94
C LYS A 73 0.06 0.04 0.49
N PHE A 74 -1.05 0.27 -0.20
CA PHE A 74 -1.88 -0.79 -0.76
C PHE A 74 -1.11 -1.61 -1.81
N ALA A 75 -0.49 -0.95 -2.79
CA ALA A 75 0.29 -1.63 -3.82
C ALA A 75 1.46 -2.44 -3.23
N TRP A 76 2.13 -1.89 -2.22
CA TRP A 76 3.20 -2.59 -1.50
C TRP A 76 2.70 -3.85 -0.78
N ARG A 77 1.59 -3.75 -0.02
CA ARG A 77 1.00 -4.92 0.66
C ARG A 77 0.54 -5.98 -0.34
N LYS A 78 -0.09 -5.56 -1.44
CA LYS A 78 -0.50 -6.47 -2.50
C LYS A 78 0.70 -7.21 -3.08
N ARG A 79 1.79 -6.49 -3.40
CA ARG A 79 3.03 -7.10 -3.89
C ARG A 79 3.62 -8.13 -2.92
N ILE A 80 3.61 -7.85 -1.62
CA ILE A 80 4.10 -8.80 -0.60
C ILE A 80 3.21 -10.03 -0.51
N ALA A 81 1.88 -9.87 -0.52
CA ALA A 81 0.94 -10.99 -0.46
C ALA A 81 0.99 -11.84 -1.74
N ASP A 82 1.22 -11.23 -2.90
CA ASP A 82 1.35 -11.92 -4.19
C ASP A 82 2.71 -12.65 -4.31
N MET A 83 3.72 -12.29 -3.51
CA MET A 83 4.95 -13.08 -3.38
C MET A 83 4.64 -14.35 -2.58
N GLN A 84 4.42 -15.46 -3.28
CA GLN A 84 4.36 -16.78 -2.67
C GLN A 84 5.66 -17.03 -1.88
N PRO A 85 5.58 -17.56 -0.64
CA PRO A 85 6.78 -18.04 0.03
C PRO A 85 7.42 -19.10 -0.87
N ILE A 86 8.72 -18.96 -1.12
CA ILE A 86 9.51 -20.06 -1.67
C ILE A 86 9.35 -21.19 -0.64
N VAL A 87 8.60 -22.23 -1.00
CA VAL A 87 8.53 -23.44 -0.19
C VAL A 87 9.92 -24.07 -0.29
N GLU A 88 10.80 -23.75 0.67
CA GLU A 88 11.97 -24.58 0.96
C GLU A 88 11.43 -25.92 1.46
N GLY A 89 11.29 -26.89 0.56
CA GLY A 89 10.87 -28.25 0.92
C GLY A 89 9.90 -28.93 -0.04
N GLN A 90 10.07 -28.75 -1.35
CA GLN A 90 9.60 -29.77 -2.29
C GLN A 90 10.75 -30.15 -3.19
N ASP A 91 11.22 -31.37 -2.94
CA ASP A 91 12.12 -32.11 -3.80
C ASP A 91 11.70 -31.92 -5.25
N VAL A 92 12.66 -31.47 -6.05
CA VAL A 92 12.52 -31.38 -7.51
C VAL A 92 12.41 -32.80 -8.06
N GLU A 93 11.24 -33.42 -7.98
CA GLU A 93 10.87 -34.51 -8.89
C GLU A 93 10.65 -33.89 -10.28
N SER A 94 11.78 -33.65 -10.94
CA SER A 94 11.88 -33.20 -12.31
C SER A 94 12.67 -34.23 -13.09
N VAL A 95 11.92 -34.97 -13.92
CA VAL A 95 12.34 -35.74 -15.09
C VAL A 95 12.98 -37.09 -14.79
N ALA A 96 12.22 -38.13 -15.17
CA ALA A 96 12.69 -39.49 -15.34
C ALA A 96 14.01 -39.54 -16.15
N SER A 97 15.07 -39.98 -15.49
CA SER A 97 16.20 -40.65 -16.10
C SER A 97 16.72 -41.62 -15.04
N THR A 98 16.27 -42.87 -15.14
CA THR A 98 16.76 -43.97 -14.32
C THR A 98 18.17 -44.30 -14.77
N GLU A 99 19.16 -43.56 -14.29
CA GLU A 99 20.55 -44.00 -14.30
C GLU A 99 20.87 -44.44 -12.86
N PRO A 100 21.15 -45.74 -12.63
CA PRO A 100 21.41 -46.24 -11.29
C PRO A 100 22.69 -45.61 -10.71
N SER A 101 22.63 -45.33 -9.40
CA SER A 101 23.71 -44.70 -8.65
C SER A 101 25.01 -45.52 -8.73
N PRO A 102 26.21 -44.92 -8.68
CA PRO A 102 27.49 -45.65 -8.75
C PRO A 102 27.63 -46.77 -7.70
N GLU A 103 26.94 -46.63 -6.58
CA GLU A 103 26.85 -47.58 -5.46
C GLU A 103 25.99 -48.82 -5.78
N GLU A 104 24.99 -48.74 -6.67
CA GLU A 104 24.19 -49.89 -7.12
C GLU A 104 24.94 -50.76 -8.14
N GLN A 105 25.93 -50.22 -8.84
CA GLN A 105 26.75 -51.00 -9.78
C GLN A 105 27.72 -51.96 -9.07
N VAL A 106 28.12 -51.66 -7.83
CA VAL A 106 29.08 -52.50 -7.09
C VAL A 106 28.43 -53.79 -6.57
N ASN A 107 27.14 -53.76 -6.21
CA ASN A 107 26.43 -54.95 -5.71
C ASN A 107 26.11 -55.98 -6.80
N ASN A 108 26.01 -55.57 -8.07
CA ASN A 108 25.70 -56.47 -9.19
C ASN A 108 26.93 -57.21 -9.75
N PHE A 109 28.15 -56.82 -9.37
CA PHE A 109 29.36 -57.57 -9.72
C PHE A 109 29.68 -58.70 -8.74
N SER A 110 29.08 -58.72 -7.53
CA SER A 110 29.33 -59.75 -6.51
C SER A 110 28.38 -60.95 -6.54
N GLU A 111 27.37 -60.98 -7.43
CA GLU A 111 26.43 -62.11 -7.54
C GLU A 111 26.50 -62.89 -8.87
N SER A 112 27.47 -62.61 -9.74
CA SER A 112 27.71 -63.42 -10.95
C SER A 112 29.11 -64.04 -10.96
N GLN A 113 29.19 -65.24 -10.36
CA GLN A 113 30.26 -66.27 -10.46
C GLN A 113 31.59 -65.99 -9.76
#